data_AF-A0A832P4M4-F1
#
_entry.id   AF-A0A832P4M4-F1
#
_cell.length_a   1.000
_cell.length_b   1.000
_cell.length_c   1.000
_cell.angle_alpha   90.00
_cell.angle_beta   90.00
_cell.angle_gamma   90.00
#
_symmetry.space_group_name_H-M   'P 1'
#
loop_
_entity.id
_entity.type
_entity.pdbx_description
1 polymer ?
#
loop_
_entity_poly.entity_id
_entity_poly.type
_entity_poly.pdbx_seq_one_letter_code
_entity_poly.pdbx_strand_id
1 'polypeptide(L)'
;MTHQSMRSILTFGACIALPATAQDGTREPLNEKPNIVLIYADDLGYGDLSCYGATRVQTPNVDALATNGLRFRNAHSAAATSTPSRYGLFTGEYPWRRKDTGIAAGDAALIIKPHRFTLPRMFQEAGYTTAAIGKWHLGMGAENGKQNWNERVAPGPA
;
A
#
# COMPACT_ATOMS: atom_id res chain seq x y z
N MET A 1 -26.72 -66.72 -40.78
CA MET A 1 -26.17 -65.38 -40.46
C MET A 1 -26.73 -64.96 -39.10
N THR A 2 -25.99 -65.28 -38.04
CA THR A 2 -26.34 -65.00 -36.65
C THR A 2 -25.82 -63.63 -36.26
N HIS A 3 -26.71 -62.66 -36.05
CA HIS A 3 -26.38 -61.34 -35.53
C HIS A 3 -26.14 -61.46 -34.01
N GLN A 4 -24.89 -61.29 -33.58
CA GLN A 4 -24.51 -61.22 -32.16
C GLN A 4 -24.39 -59.74 -31.76
N SER A 5 -25.22 -59.30 -30.81
CA SER A 5 -25.25 -57.91 -30.35
C SER A 5 -24.09 -57.62 -29.40
N MET A 6 -23.31 -56.60 -29.71
CA MET A 6 -22.19 -56.11 -28.90
C MET A 6 -22.74 -55.35 -27.67
N ARG A 7 -22.52 -55.89 -26.46
CA ARG A 7 -22.86 -55.19 -25.20
C ARG A 7 -21.61 -54.46 -24.71
N SER A 8 -21.61 -53.13 -24.83
CA SER A 8 -20.60 -52.25 -24.25
C SER A 8 -20.76 -52.24 -22.72
N ILE A 9 -19.74 -52.68 -22.00
CA ILE A 9 -19.66 -52.58 -20.54
C ILE A 9 -19.02 -51.22 -20.22
N LEU A 10 -19.82 -50.27 -19.72
CA LEU A 10 -19.30 -49.05 -19.08
C LEU A 10 -18.89 -49.40 -17.65
N THR A 11 -17.59 -49.37 -17.37
CA THR A 11 -17.07 -49.47 -16.00
C THR A 11 -17.02 -48.06 -15.39
N PHE A 12 -17.91 -47.79 -14.43
CA PHE A 12 -17.86 -46.56 -13.62
C PHE A 12 -16.69 -46.67 -12.62
N GLY A 13 -15.61 -45.93 -12.86
CA GLY A 13 -14.50 -45.80 -11.90
C GLY A 13 -14.92 -44.91 -10.73
N ALA A 14 -15.04 -45.50 -9.54
CA ALA A 14 -15.30 -44.75 -8.31
C ALA A 14 -14.04 -43.96 -7.92
N CYS A 15 -14.10 -42.63 -8.02
CA CYS A 15 -13.12 -41.74 -7.39
C CYS A 15 -13.28 -41.82 -5.87
N ILE A 16 -12.33 -42.46 -5.20
CA ILE A 16 -12.21 -42.42 -3.75
C ILE A 16 -11.65 -41.03 -3.39
N ALA A 17 -12.52 -40.13 -2.94
CA ALA A 17 -12.13 -38.84 -2.40
C ALA A 17 -11.45 -39.05 -1.04
N LEU A 18 -10.14 -38.80 -0.99
CA LEU A 18 -9.41 -38.67 0.27
C LEU A 18 -9.89 -37.40 0.99
N PRO A 19 -10.26 -37.47 2.28
CA PRO A 19 -10.58 -36.27 3.04
C PRO A 19 -9.30 -35.45 3.21
N ALA A 20 -9.27 -34.27 2.59
CA ALA A 20 -8.26 -33.26 2.86
C ALA A 20 -8.47 -32.79 4.30
N THR A 21 -7.61 -33.24 5.23
CA THR A 21 -7.53 -32.67 6.56
C THR A 21 -7.04 -31.23 6.42
N ALA A 22 -7.95 -30.27 6.51
CA ALA A 22 -7.60 -28.88 6.71
C ALA A 22 -6.81 -28.80 8.02
N GLN A 23 -5.51 -28.53 7.93
CA GLN A 23 -4.76 -28.07 9.09
C GLN A 23 -5.32 -26.70 9.44
N ASP A 24 -6.22 -26.66 10.42
CA ASP A 24 -6.51 -25.45 11.18
C ASP A 24 -5.23 -25.08 11.93
N GLY A 25 -4.36 -24.33 11.24
CA GLY A 25 -3.32 -23.57 11.91
C GLY A 25 -4.03 -22.59 12.82
N THR A 26 -3.87 -22.79 14.12
CA THR A 26 -4.30 -21.88 15.18
C THR A 26 -3.71 -20.49 14.88
N ARG A 27 -4.46 -19.65 14.16
CA ARG A 27 -4.18 -18.23 14.11
C ARG A 27 -4.54 -17.69 15.48
N GLU A 28 -3.54 -17.19 16.19
CA GLU A 28 -3.75 -16.31 17.34
C GLU A 28 -4.87 -15.33 16.98
N PRO A 29 -5.85 -15.09 17.87
CA PRO A 29 -6.94 -14.17 17.60
C PRO A 29 -6.30 -12.85 17.17
N LEU A 30 -6.58 -12.45 15.93
CA LEU A 30 -6.12 -11.17 15.41
C LEU A 30 -6.58 -10.13 16.44
N ASN A 31 -5.64 -9.38 17.01
CA ASN A 31 -5.98 -8.17 17.74
C ASN A 31 -7.00 -7.43 16.87
N GLU A 32 -8.20 -7.18 17.40
CA GLU A 32 -9.32 -6.62 16.63
C GLU A 32 -8.95 -5.30 15.95
N LYS A 33 -7.84 -4.69 16.41
CA LYS A 33 -7.23 -3.49 15.88
C LYS A 33 -5.69 -3.64 15.71
N PRO A 34 -5.20 -4.09 14.54
CA PRO A 34 -3.76 -4.27 14.33
C PRO A 34 -3.04 -2.92 14.23
N ASN A 35 -1.78 -2.84 14.68
CA ASN A 35 -0.94 -1.66 14.40
C ASN A 35 -0.61 -1.58 12.91
N ILE A 36 -0.68 -0.37 12.34
CA ILE A 36 -0.46 -0.14 10.91
C ILE A 36 0.75 0.77 10.74
N VAL A 37 1.76 0.29 9.99
CA VAL A 37 2.97 1.04 9.66
C VAL A 37 3.06 1.17 8.15
N LEU A 38 3.04 2.42 7.65
CA LEU A 38 3.22 2.74 6.24
C LEU A 38 4.63 3.27 6.01
N ILE A 39 5.46 2.49 5.31
CA ILE A 39 6.82 2.89 4.93
C ILE A 39 6.77 3.39 3.48
N TYR A 40 7.06 4.67 3.29
CA TYR A 40 7.07 5.31 1.97
C TYR A 40 8.48 5.73 1.57
N ALA A 41 9.17 4.85 0.82
CA ALA A 41 10.50 5.15 0.29
C ALA A 41 10.45 6.29 -0.73
N ASP A 42 11.56 7.02 -0.87
CA ASP A 42 11.70 8.16 -1.77
C ASP A 42 12.65 7.75 -2.90
N ASP A 43 12.18 7.86 -4.15
CA ASP A 43 12.90 7.53 -5.38
C ASP A 43 13.50 6.10 -5.45
N LEU A 44 12.89 5.13 -4.78
CA LEU A 44 13.24 3.71 -4.89
C LEU A 44 12.68 3.10 -6.19
N GLY A 45 13.57 2.59 -7.04
CA GLY A 45 13.23 1.90 -8.28
C GLY A 45 12.78 0.45 -8.07
N TYR A 46 12.01 -0.07 -9.02
CA TYR A 46 11.51 -1.46 -9.00
C TYR A 46 12.65 -2.50 -8.91
N GLY A 47 13.79 -2.22 -9.53
CA GLY A 47 14.95 -3.12 -9.57
C GLY A 47 15.97 -2.93 -8.45
N ASP A 48 15.70 -2.07 -7.46
CA ASP A 48 16.69 -1.71 -6.43
C ASP A 48 16.73 -2.66 -5.24
N LEU A 49 15.73 -3.53 -5.09
CA LEU A 49 15.62 -4.46 -3.97
C LEU A 49 16.10 -5.86 -4.40
N SER A 50 16.83 -6.58 -3.53
CA SER A 50 17.30 -7.94 -3.85
C SER A 50 16.13 -8.90 -4.06
N CYS A 51 15.05 -8.78 -3.31
CA CYS A 51 13.81 -9.51 -3.58
C CYS A 51 13.13 -9.16 -4.93
N TYR A 52 13.55 -8.13 -5.65
CA TYR A 52 13.08 -7.84 -7.02
C TYR A 52 14.15 -8.12 -8.10
N GLY A 53 15.27 -8.73 -7.72
CA GLY A 53 16.32 -9.18 -8.65
C GLY A 53 17.60 -8.36 -8.61
N ALA A 54 17.73 -7.38 -7.72
CA ALA A 54 18.99 -6.67 -7.54
C ALA A 54 20.09 -7.63 -7.05
N THR A 55 21.25 -7.61 -7.71
CA THR A 55 22.40 -8.47 -7.37
C THR A 55 23.56 -7.72 -6.73
N ARG A 56 23.56 -6.38 -6.80
CA ARG A 56 24.65 -5.51 -6.32
C ARG A 56 24.36 -4.86 -4.97
N VAL A 57 23.14 -4.98 -4.46
CA VAL A 57 22.72 -4.43 -3.17
C VAL A 57 21.98 -5.51 -2.40
N GLN A 58 22.19 -5.55 -1.09
CA GLN A 58 21.54 -6.49 -0.20
C GLN A 58 20.49 -5.75 0.63
N THR A 59 19.24 -6.20 0.59
CA THR A 59 18.15 -5.61 1.37
C THR A 59 17.51 -6.63 2.31
N PRO A 60 18.28 -7.24 3.24
CA PRO A 60 17.84 -8.42 3.99
C PRO A 60 16.55 -8.21 4.80
N ASN A 61 16.34 -7.02 5.36
CA ASN A 61 15.11 -6.71 6.11
C ASN A 61 13.88 -6.59 5.19
N VAL A 62 14.05 -6.02 3.99
CA VAL A 62 12.97 -5.92 3.00
C VAL A 62 12.67 -7.29 2.39
N ASP A 63 13.71 -8.11 2.18
CA ASP A 63 13.58 -9.48 1.69
C ASP A 63 12.85 -10.37 2.70
N ALA A 64 13.11 -10.18 4.00
CA ALA A 64 12.38 -10.85 5.07
C ALA A 64 10.89 -10.45 5.07
N LEU A 65 10.57 -9.15 4.89
CA LEU A 65 9.18 -8.69 4.76
C LEU A 65 8.49 -9.29 3.52
N ALA A 66 9.18 -9.34 2.39
CA ALA A 66 8.64 -9.90 1.15
C ALA A 66 8.41 -11.42 1.22
N THR A 67 9.26 -12.14 1.97
CA THR A 67 9.15 -13.59 2.16
C THR A 67 8.04 -13.96 3.14
N ASN A 68 7.85 -13.17 4.20
CA ASN A 68 6.84 -13.40 5.23
C ASN A 68 5.50 -12.67 4.98
N GLY A 69 5.33 -12.11 3.78
CA GLY A 69 4.18 -11.28 3.44
C GLY A 69 3.77 -11.42 1.98
N LEU A 70 3.05 -10.41 1.50
CA LEU A 70 2.63 -10.33 0.10
C LEU A 70 3.55 -9.38 -0.68
N ARG A 71 4.18 -9.89 -1.74
CA ARG A 71 5.02 -9.10 -2.65
C ARG A 71 4.30 -8.86 -3.97
N PHE A 72 4.04 -7.60 -4.30
CA PHE A 72 3.39 -7.19 -5.55
C PHE A 72 4.41 -7.06 -6.68
N ARG A 73 4.12 -7.64 -7.85
CA ARG A 73 4.93 -7.43 -9.07
C ARG A 73 4.36 -6.38 -10.01
N ASN A 74 3.17 -5.90 -9.72
CA ASN A 74 2.45 -4.92 -10.51
C ASN A 74 1.69 -3.97 -9.58
N ALA A 75 2.42 -2.99 -9.04
CA ALA A 75 1.90 -1.94 -8.16
C ALA A 75 2.36 -0.58 -8.71
N HIS A 76 1.47 0.41 -8.68
CA HIS A 76 1.69 1.71 -9.30
C HIS A 76 1.38 2.84 -8.32
N SER A 77 2.16 3.91 -8.38
CA SER A 77 1.83 5.20 -7.78
C SER A 77 0.89 5.99 -8.68
N ALA A 78 0.12 6.91 -8.08
CA ALA A 78 -0.79 7.78 -8.82
C ALA A 78 -0.08 8.79 -9.75
N ALA A 79 1.23 9.04 -9.52
CA ALA A 79 2.08 9.86 -10.35
C ALA A 79 3.55 9.39 -10.28
N ALA A 80 4.42 9.90 -11.14
CA ALA A 80 5.85 9.56 -11.16
C ALA A 80 6.72 10.50 -10.29
N THR A 81 6.12 11.46 -9.58
CA THR A 81 6.84 12.44 -8.75
C THR A 81 6.25 12.53 -7.34
N SER A 82 7.04 13.00 -6.38
CA SER A 82 6.75 12.90 -4.94
C SER A 82 5.42 13.54 -4.53
N THR A 83 5.26 14.87 -4.66
CA THR A 83 4.07 15.59 -4.19
C THR A 83 2.75 15.02 -4.72
N PRO A 84 2.57 14.80 -6.04
CA PRO A 84 1.32 14.25 -6.54
C PRO A 84 1.08 12.80 -6.10
N SER A 85 2.13 11.99 -5.95
CA SER A 85 1.98 10.60 -5.46
C SER A 85 1.54 10.56 -3.99
N ARG A 86 2.16 11.39 -3.14
CA ARG A 86 1.79 11.52 -1.72
C ARG A 86 0.39 12.10 -1.56
N TYR A 87 0.00 13.06 -2.39
CA TYR A 87 -1.37 13.59 -2.41
C TYR A 87 -2.38 12.47 -2.70
N GLY A 88 -2.15 11.68 -3.75
CA GLY A 88 -3.02 10.57 -4.11
C GLY A 88 -3.12 9.51 -3.02
N LEU A 89 -2.00 9.14 -2.40
CA LEU A 89 -1.97 8.20 -1.29
C LEU A 89 -2.82 8.67 -0.11
N PHE A 90 -2.62 9.91 0.35
CA PHE A 90 -3.28 10.38 1.57
C PHE A 90 -4.73 10.79 1.37
N THR A 91 -5.14 11.17 0.16
CA THR A 91 -6.50 11.67 -0.09
C THR A 91 -7.40 10.68 -0.84
N GLY A 92 -6.84 9.62 -1.45
CA GLY A 92 -7.55 8.73 -2.35
C GLY A 92 -7.99 9.39 -3.67
N GLU A 93 -7.57 10.63 -3.92
CA GLU A 93 -7.94 11.39 -5.11
C GLU A 93 -6.79 11.47 -6.10
N TYR A 94 -7.07 11.23 -7.38
CA TYR A 94 -6.07 11.43 -8.43
C TYR A 94 -5.55 12.88 -8.40
N PRO A 95 -4.23 13.10 -8.34
CA PRO A 95 -3.65 14.43 -8.11
C PRO A 95 -4.00 15.41 -9.23
N TRP A 96 -4.08 14.95 -10.48
CA TRP A 96 -4.43 15.78 -11.65
C TRP A 96 -5.84 16.37 -11.62
N ARG A 97 -6.69 16.00 -10.65
CA ARG A 97 -8.01 16.63 -10.44
C ARG A 97 -7.92 18.02 -9.83
N ARG A 98 -6.75 18.43 -9.29
CA ARG A 98 -6.52 19.74 -8.70
C ARG A 98 -5.31 20.46 -9.27
N LYS A 99 -5.39 21.79 -9.34
CA LYS A 99 -4.37 22.69 -9.89
C LYS A 99 -3.41 23.20 -8.80
N ASP A 100 -2.83 22.31 -8.00
CA ASP A 100 -1.84 22.68 -6.96
C ASP A 100 -1.07 21.48 -6.39
N THR A 101 -1.14 20.32 -7.04
CA THR A 101 -0.50 19.08 -6.58
C THR A 101 0.79 18.75 -7.34
N GLY A 102 1.37 19.73 -8.05
CA GLY A 102 2.69 19.60 -8.68
C GLY A 102 3.80 19.49 -7.62
N ILE A 103 5.06 19.33 -8.06
CA ILE A 103 6.20 19.28 -7.13
C ILE A 103 6.22 20.55 -6.29
N ALA A 104 6.09 20.40 -4.96
CA ALA A 104 6.00 21.54 -4.05
C ALA A 104 7.39 22.16 -3.79
N ALA A 105 7.43 23.49 -3.70
CA ALA A 105 8.59 24.17 -3.14
C ALA A 105 8.70 23.92 -1.62
N GLY A 106 9.88 24.15 -1.04
CA GLY A 106 10.11 23.97 0.40
C GLY A 106 9.25 24.88 1.29
N ASP A 107 8.82 26.02 0.75
CA ASP A 107 7.98 27.04 1.36
C ASP A 107 6.55 27.07 0.77
N ALA A 108 6.13 25.97 0.15
CA ALA A 108 4.76 25.86 -0.33
C ALA A 108 3.75 25.83 0.84
N ALA A 109 2.64 26.53 0.67
CA ALA A 109 1.46 26.41 1.51
C ALA A 109 0.95 24.96 1.53
N LEU A 110 0.25 24.60 2.61
CA LEU A 110 -0.35 23.27 2.76
C LEU A 110 -1.30 22.96 1.59
N ILE A 111 -0.98 21.88 0.86
CA ILE A 111 -1.70 21.43 -0.35
C ILE A 111 -3.00 20.71 0.03
N ILE A 112 -2.93 19.81 1.01
CA ILE A 112 -4.11 19.13 1.58
C ILE A 112 -4.72 20.05 2.63
N LYS A 113 -5.82 20.73 2.28
CA LYS A 113 -6.47 21.69 3.18
C LYS A 113 -7.04 20.99 4.42
N PRO A 114 -7.09 21.64 5.60
CA PRO A 114 -7.46 20.97 6.87
C PRO A 114 -8.84 20.29 6.91
N HIS A 115 -9.78 20.70 6.05
CA HIS A 115 -11.12 20.11 5.96
C HIS A 115 -11.19 18.90 5.03
N ARG A 116 -10.11 18.57 4.31
CA ARG A 116 -10.07 17.42 3.40
C ARG A 116 -9.91 16.15 4.23
N PHE A 117 -10.78 15.17 3.99
CA PHE A 117 -10.64 13.85 4.60
C PHE A 117 -9.39 13.14 4.05
N THR A 118 -8.65 12.48 4.95
CA THR A 118 -7.37 11.83 4.64
C THR A 118 -7.31 10.43 5.22
N LEU A 119 -6.37 9.62 4.73
CA LEU A 119 -6.07 8.29 5.26
C LEU A 119 -5.73 8.34 6.77
N PRO A 120 -4.87 9.25 7.28
CA PRO A 120 -4.69 9.43 8.73
C PRO A 120 -5.97 9.80 9.48
N ARG A 121 -6.81 10.70 8.92
CA ARG A 121 -8.09 11.08 9.53
C ARG A 121 -9.04 9.88 9.66
N MET A 122 -9.10 9.04 8.63
CA MET A 122 -9.86 7.78 8.65
C MET A 122 -9.40 6.87 9.79
N PHE A 123 -8.08 6.72 10.00
CA PHE A 123 -7.55 5.94 11.10
C PHE A 123 -7.85 6.58 12.48
N GLN A 124 -7.73 7.90 12.61
CA GLN A 124 -8.09 8.61 13.84
C GLN A 124 -9.56 8.39 14.22
N GLU A 125 -10.48 8.45 13.25
CA GLU A 125 -11.92 8.20 13.49
C GLU A 125 -12.21 6.73 13.84
N ALA A 126 -11.40 5.80 13.33
CA ALA A 126 -11.40 4.41 13.79
C ALA A 126 -10.68 4.21 15.14
N GLY A 127 -10.27 5.29 15.81
CA GLY A 127 -9.66 5.32 17.14
C GLY A 127 -8.15 5.00 17.18
N TYR A 128 -7.45 5.08 16.06
CA TYR A 128 -6.00 4.91 16.03
C TYR A 128 -5.30 6.22 16.44
N THR A 129 -4.15 6.08 17.10
CA THR A 129 -3.20 7.20 17.19
C THR A 129 -2.38 7.24 15.91
N THR A 130 -2.28 8.40 15.26
CA THR A 130 -1.53 8.56 14.02
C THR A 130 -0.32 9.46 14.23
N ALA A 131 0.78 9.14 13.53
CA ALA A 131 1.99 9.94 13.49
C ALA A 131 2.61 9.85 12.11
N ALA A 132 3.28 10.92 11.68
CA ALA A 132 4.06 10.97 10.45
C ALA A 132 5.51 11.35 10.79
N ILE A 133 6.47 10.60 10.26
CA ILE A 133 7.91 10.78 10.54
C ILE A 133 8.65 10.80 9.20
N GLY A 134 9.45 11.83 8.97
CA GLY A 134 10.25 11.99 7.75
C GLY A 134 9.64 12.97 6.73
N LYS A 135 9.78 12.65 5.43
CA LYS A 135 9.44 13.56 4.34
C LYS A 135 7.92 13.76 4.19
N TRP A 136 7.47 15.01 4.28
CA TRP A 136 6.08 15.39 4.03
C TRP A 136 5.83 15.78 2.56
N HIS A 137 6.48 16.85 2.09
CA HIS A 137 6.42 17.34 0.70
C HIS A 137 5.02 17.67 0.15
N LEU A 138 4.10 18.04 1.05
CA LEU A 138 2.73 18.49 0.75
C LEU A 138 2.45 19.92 1.28
N GLY A 139 3.52 20.70 1.45
CA GLY A 139 3.49 22.05 1.99
C GLY A 139 3.14 22.14 3.48
N MET A 140 3.31 23.32 4.06
CA MET A 140 2.94 23.68 5.43
C MET A 140 2.57 25.17 5.46
N GLY A 141 1.69 25.59 6.36
CA GLY A 141 1.29 26.99 6.45
C GLY A 141 0.18 27.37 5.48
N ALA A 142 -0.33 28.59 5.62
CA ALA A 142 -1.51 29.06 4.89
C ALA A 142 -1.16 29.56 3.49
N GLU A 143 0.03 30.16 3.34
CA GLU A 143 0.46 30.91 2.16
C GLU A 143 1.87 30.51 1.74
N ASN A 144 2.15 30.55 0.44
CA ASN A 144 3.47 30.25 -0.10
C ASN A 144 4.48 31.33 0.35
N GLY A 145 5.68 30.91 0.76
CA GLY A 145 6.78 31.83 1.10
C GLY A 145 6.58 32.61 2.40
N LYS A 146 5.63 32.18 3.26
CA LYS A 146 5.28 32.86 4.53
C LYS A 146 5.56 32.03 5.77
N GLN A 147 6.23 30.89 5.63
CA GLN A 147 6.58 29.99 6.73
C GLN A 147 7.70 30.63 7.57
N ASN A 148 7.42 30.88 8.85
CA ASN A 148 8.45 31.19 9.83
C ASN A 148 8.95 29.88 10.46
N TRP A 149 10.13 29.42 10.04
CA TRP A 149 10.72 28.15 10.51
C TRP A 149 11.23 28.19 11.96
N ASN A 150 11.30 29.37 12.57
CA ASN A 150 11.66 29.52 13.99
C ASN A 150 10.43 29.45 14.91
N GLU A 151 9.23 29.36 14.33
CA GLU A 151 7.97 29.29 15.05
C GLU A 151 7.16 28.07 14.59
N ARG A 152 6.05 27.80 15.29
CA ARG A 152 5.12 26.77 14.86
C ARG A 152 4.41 27.21 13.58
N VAL A 153 4.75 26.59 12.46
CA VAL A 153 4.07 26.80 11.19
C VAL A 153 2.67 26.16 11.23
N ALA A 154 1.63 26.95 10.97
CA ALA A 154 0.24 26.51 10.92
C ALA A 154 -0.50 27.08 9.69
N PRO A 155 -1.44 26.35 9.08
CA PRO A 155 -1.83 24.96 9.39
C PRO A 155 -0.73 23.95 9.04
N GLY A 156 -0.63 22.91 9.85
CA GLY A 156 0.22 21.75 9.59
C GLY A 156 -0.56 20.56 9.03
N PRO A 157 0.12 19.43 8.77
CA PRO A 157 -0.53 18.15 8.50
C PRO A 157 -1.50 17.79 9.64
N ALA A 158 -2.68 17.26 9.30
CA ALA A 158 -3.71 16.81 10.24
C ALA A 158 -3.86 15.28 10.21
#